data_AF-A0A925QFS5-F1
#
_entry.id   AF-A0A925QFS5-F1
#
_cell.length_a   1.000
_cell.length_b   1.000
_cell.length_c   1.000
_cell.angle_alpha   90.00
_cell.angle_beta   90.00
_cell.angle_gamma   90.00
#
_symmetry.space_group_name_H-M   'P 1'
#
loop_
_entity.id
_entity.type
_entity.pdbx_description
1 polymer ?
#
loop_
_entity_poly.entity_id
_entity_poly.type
_entity_poly.pdbx_seq_one_letter_code
_entity_poly.pdbx_strand_id
1 'polypeptide(L)' 'MLNYFESLALLLDDKIIDEAILEKGFRTAILSYYETFREYIEDEQREPGNARVFVNFVSLAKRWQQS' A
#
# COMPACT_ATOMS: atom_id res chain seq x y z
N MET A 1 10.90 -9.74 2.47
CA MET A 1 9.66 -9.78 3.26
C MET A 1 8.61 -9.05 2.45
N LEU A 2 7.82 -9.78 1.66
CA LEU A 2 6.62 -9.23 1.04
C LEU A 2 5.58 -9.00 2.16
N ASN A 3 4.77 -7.94 2.07
CA ASN A 3 3.68 -7.55 2.99
C ASN A 3 3.99 -6.46 4.04
N TYR A 4 5.19 -5.85 4.09
CA TYR A 4 5.47 -4.79 5.07
C TYR A 4 4.70 -3.50 4.78
N PHE A 5 4.79 -2.98 3.55
CA PHE A 5 4.10 -1.74 3.17
C PHE A 5 2.59 -1.94 3.06
N GLU A 6 2.17 -3.15 2.69
CA GLU A 6 0.77 -3.54 2.65
C GLU A 6 0.18 -3.56 4.07
N SER A 7 0.93 -4.07 5.05
CA SER A 7 0.52 -4.01 6.46
C SER A 7 0.41 -2.56 6.97
N LEU A 8 1.32 -1.67 6.55
CA LEU A 8 1.20 -0.24 6.89
C LEU A 8 -0.08 0.38 6.32
N ALA A 9 -0.50 -0.01 5.11
CA ALA A 9 -1.75 0.45 4.52
C ALA A 9 -2.98 -0.07 5.29
N LEU A 10 -2.93 -1.27 5.88
CA LEU A 10 -3.97 -1.73 6.81
C LEU A 10 -4.01 -0.89 8.09
N LEU A 11 -2.85 -0.64 8.72
CA LEU A 11 -2.80 0.16 9.95
C LEU A 11 -3.32 1.58 9.75
N LEU A 12 -3.12 2.13 8.55
CA LEU A 12 -3.65 3.44 8.16
C LEU A 12 -5.17 3.42 8.00
N ASP A 13 -5.73 2.38 7.36
CA ASP A 13 -7.18 2.16 7.25
C ASP A 13 -7.84 1.97 8.63
N ASP A 14 -7.20 1.21 9.52
CA ASP A 14 -7.63 0.99 10.90
C ASP A 14 -7.39 2.23 11.81
N LYS A 15 -6.89 3.35 11.25
CA LYS A 15 -6.62 4.62 11.96
C LYS A 15 -5.64 4.49 13.12
N ILE A 16 -4.72 3.54 13.05
CA ILE A 16 -3.67 3.32 14.05
C ILE A 16 -2.49 4.29 13.83
N ILE A 17 -2.24 4.68 12.58
CA ILE A 17 -1.15 5.60 12.20
C ILE A 17 -1.67 6.78 11.39
N ASP A 18 -0.96 7.91 11.48
CA ASP A 18 -1.27 9.15 10.76
C ASP A 18 -0.73 9.10 9.31
N GLU A 19 -1.60 9.33 8.34
CA GLU A 19 -1.26 9.33 6.91
C GLU A 19 -0.20 10.37 6.55
N ALA A 20 -0.27 11.58 7.10
CA ALA A 20 0.67 12.65 6.79
C ALA A 20 2.09 12.33 7.28
N ILE A 21 2.20 11.67 8.45
CA ILE A 21 3.50 11.20 8.96
C ILE A 21 4.05 10.09 8.07
N LEU A 22 3.22 9.12 7.71
CA LEU A 22 3.62 8.00 6.86
C LEU A 22 4.06 8.48 5.48
N GLU A 23 3.28 9.38 4.86
CA GLU A 23 3.59 9.96 3.55
C GLU A 23 4.92 10.70 3.58
N LYS A 24 5.15 11.56 4.58
CA LYS A 24 6.41 12.31 4.71
C LYS A 24 7.64 11.40 4.85
N GLY A 25 7.50 10.27 5.54
CA GLY A 25 8.61 9.34 5.78
C GLY A 25 8.82 8.29 4.69
N PHE A 26 7.75 7.87 4.02
CA PHE A 26 7.76 6.65 3.20
C PHE A 26 7.17 6.81 1.80
N ARG A 27 6.71 8.00 1.38
CA ARG A 27 6.10 8.19 0.05
C ARG A 27 6.96 7.64 -1.09
N THR A 28 8.22 8.05 -1.17
CA THR A 28 9.12 7.55 -2.23
C THR A 28 9.29 6.04 -2.17
N ALA A 29 9.49 5.47 -0.98
CA ALA A 29 9.68 4.03 -0.81
C ALA A 29 8.43 3.22 -1.20
N ILE A 30 7.24 3.65 -0.76
CA ILE A 30 5.96 3.02 -1.07
C ILE A 30 5.68 3.08 -2.57
N LEU A 31 5.89 4.24 -3.20
CA LEU A 31 5.67 4.39 -4.64
C LEU A 31 6.67 3.56 -5.46
N SER A 32 7.97 3.58 -5.12
CA SER A 32 8.97 2.75 -5.79
C SER A 32 8.69 1.26 -5.63
N TYR A 33 8.25 0.83 -4.45
CA TYR A 33 7.85 -0.55 -4.21
C TYR A 33 6.62 -0.93 -5.04
N TYR A 34 5.57 -0.09 -5.06
CA TYR A 34 4.38 -0.33 -5.87
C TYR A 34 4.72 -0.41 -7.36
N GLU A 35 5.56 0.49 -7.89
CA GLU A 35 5.98 0.45 -9.29
C GLU A 35 6.78 -0.81 -9.63
N THR A 36 7.68 -1.22 -8.73
CA THR A 36 8.55 -2.39 -8.95
C THR A 36 7.75 -3.70 -8.95
N PHE A 37 6.74 -3.80 -8.09
CA PHE A 37 5.97 -5.03 -7.88
C PHE A 37 4.52 -4.93 -8.36
N ARG A 38 4.20 -3.95 -9.23
CA ARG A 38 2.82 -3.62 -9.60
C ARG A 38 2.02 -4.84 -10.06
N GLU A 39 2.56 -5.60 -11.01
CA GLU A 39 1.88 -6.76 -11.58
C GLU A 39 1.53 -7.79 -10.49
N TYR A 40 2.52 -8.15 -9.66
CA TYR A 40 2.33 -9.08 -8.55
C TYR A 40 1.27 -8.59 -7.54
N ILE A 41 1.37 -7.33 -7.12
CA ILE A 41 0.47 -6.73 -6.14
C ILE A 41 -0.97 -6.66 -6.65
N GLU A 42 -1.15 -6.28 -7.91
CA GLU A 42 -2.49 -6.21 -8.51
C GLU A 42 -3.07 -7.59 -8.82
N ASP A 43 -2.24 -8.61 -9.04
CA ASP A 43 -2.69 -9.99 -9.16
C ASP A 43 -3.13 -10.55 -7.80
N GLU A 44 -2.35 -10.36 -6.73
CA GLU A 44 -2.74 -10.74 -5.37
C GLU A 44 -4.00 -10.02 -4.88
N GLN A 45 -4.25 -8.78 -5.36
CA GLN A 45 -5.49 -8.05 -5.09
C GLN A 45 -6.74 -8.77 -5.62
N ARG A 46 -6.61 -9.55 -6.69
CA ARG A 46 -7.72 -10.27 -7.35
C ARG A 46 -7.97 -11.65 -6.74
N GLU A 47 -7.02 -12.18 -5.98
CA GLU A 47 -7.12 -13.49 -5.35
C GLU A 47 -8.02 -13.46 -4.09
N PRO A 48 -9.01 -14.36 -3.98
CA PRO A 48 -9.88 -14.44 -2.81
C PRO A 48 -9.11 -14.93 -1.57
N GLY A 49 -8.97 -14.07 -0.57
CA GLY A 49 -8.33 -14.38 0.72
C GLY A 49 -7.31 -13.33 1.18
N ASN A 50 -6.55 -12.76 0.24
CA ASN A 50 -5.55 -11.71 0.50
C ASN A 50 -6.00 -10.31 0.09
N ALA A 51 -7.19 -10.18 -0.49
CA ALA A 51 -7.63 -8.95 -1.13
C ALA A 51 -7.54 -7.70 -0.24
N ARG A 52 -7.88 -7.75 1.06
CA ARG A 52 -7.98 -6.53 1.89
C ARG A 52 -6.66 -5.77 2.00
N VAL A 53 -5.56 -6.47 2.31
CA VAL A 53 -4.24 -5.82 2.52
C VAL A 53 -3.74 -5.18 1.23
N PHE A 54 -3.86 -5.91 0.11
CA PHE A 54 -3.43 -5.43 -1.21
C PHE A 54 -4.37 -4.35 -1.77
N VAL A 55 -5.69 -4.44 -1.56
CA VAL A 55 -6.65 -3.38 -1.92
C VAL A 55 -6.29 -2.07 -1.23
N ASN A 56 -6.04 -2.11 0.08
CA ASN A 56 -5.70 -0.92 0.84
C ASN A 56 -4.37 -0.33 0.37
N PHE A 57 -3.37 -1.18 0.12
CA PHE A 57 -2.08 -0.74 -0.40
C PHE A 57 -2.17 -0.11 -1.78
N VAL A 58 -2.85 -0.75 -2.73
CA VAL A 58 -3.04 -0.23 -4.10
C VAL A 58 -3.80 1.10 -4.07
N SER A 59 -4.82 1.21 -3.22
CA SER A 59 -5.58 2.46 -3.05
C SER A 59 -4.69 3.59 -2.53
N LEU A 60 -3.85 3.31 -1.52
CA LEU A 60 -2.90 4.26 -0.96
C LEU A 60 -1.89 4.73 -2.01
N ALA A 61 -1.24 3.78 -2.70
CA ALA A 61 -0.23 4.09 -3.71
C ALA A 61 -0.81 4.95 -4.85
N LYS A 62 -1.98 4.58 -5.39
CA LYS A 62 -2.65 5.35 -6.46
C LYS A 62 -3.02 6.76 -6.00
N ARG A 63 -3.52 6.92 -4.77
CA ARG A 63 -3.83 8.24 -4.20
C ARG A 63 -2.59 9.12 -4.12
N TRP A 64 -1.47 8.59 -3.65
CA TRP A 64 -0.21 9.31 -3.54
C TRP A 64 0.49 9.58 -4.87
N GLN A 65 0.18 8.85 -5.94
CA GLN A 65 0.66 9.17 -7.29
C GLN A 65 -0.05 10.38 -7.90
N GLN A 66 -1.29 10.63 -7.50
CA GLN A 66 -2.15 11.70 -8.04
C GLN A 66 -2.08 13.00 -7.24
N SER A 67 -1.47 12.96 -6.04
CA SER A 67 -1.31 14.09 -5.12
C SER A 67 -0.03 14.87 -5.40
#